data_AF-A0A7S0C3J3-F1
#
_entry.id   AF-A0A7S0C3J3-F1
#
_cell.length_a   1.000
_cell.length_b   1.000
_cell.length_c   1.000
_cell.angle_alpha   90.00
_cell.angle_beta   90.00
_cell.angle_gamma   90.00
#
_symmetry.space_group_name_H-M   'P 1'
#
loop_
_entity.id
_entity.type
_entity.pdbx_description
1 polymer ?
#
loop_
_entity_poly.entity_id
_entity_poly.type
_entity_poly.pdbx_seq_one_letter_code
_entity_poly.pdbx_strand_id
1 'polypeptide(L)'
;PKTRRFELLQLGFDKSKTYVRDVLPQIEHSATDNEFKGLNYQGVANIDGHLLQPNEMLAASCKDATTKGVCLLAVVEEIGPKAFSEMVKPILSDPSIAPLIRAGGKSLAPVAEEDKISVTNEKTVAAVIILLIDPETRKFEMLNFKFEPYKFSPAQRQPMMSNISKFLIDQIPTTACDPVLRCVKFESLCNSTTGAMLKGGFRPKDFCEGDKSPIFLGVPSGMQSDECMKLAKPILSEPKVAAVLEAASKRGEVLHTSVKSEEPSQTVESKVQTKSTSLVIINVLIGILLVLAVVLVSVQLNLTRALRPGDVLTVGESRSKCGLLDYIPSRHRHRIPACQNPMTITLEDDGVLTIYKGGKYDDDSRTPLVRMKSLDTQVISCEDSKIDTCEVMDNLVAEVSNNGTVTIGQKLAKITMAANDDLTDSSLSPWPFKFHDDTNLTKIQGFYDMTDEFMMTLTMLAPIGFMLLLLILIKLIKG
;
A
#
# COMPACT_ATOMS: atom_id res chain seq x y z
N PRO A 1 24.67 -10.01 -4.28
CA PRO A 1 23.65 -8.92 -4.26
C PRO A 1 23.61 -8.17 -5.59
N LYS A 2 22.41 -7.93 -6.14
CA LYS A 2 22.23 -7.20 -7.41
C LYS A 2 22.69 -5.74 -7.34
N THR A 3 22.64 -5.13 -6.14
CA THR A 3 23.12 -3.78 -5.86
C THR A 3 23.97 -3.75 -4.58
N ARG A 4 24.84 -2.75 -4.41
CA ARG A 4 25.62 -2.51 -3.18
C ARG A 4 24.99 -1.43 -2.28
N ARG A 5 23.68 -1.24 -2.39
CA ARG A 5 22.95 -0.22 -1.63
C ARG A 5 22.78 -0.70 -0.18
N PHE A 6 22.82 0.23 0.75
CA PHE A 6 22.51 -0.01 2.16
C PHE A 6 21.77 1.17 2.74
N GLU A 7 21.01 0.94 3.81
CA GLU A 7 20.30 1.97 4.56
C GLU A 7 20.68 1.86 6.03
N LEU A 8 20.93 3.02 6.67
CA LEU A 8 21.18 3.10 8.11
C LEU A 8 19.91 3.58 8.80
N LEU A 9 19.30 2.72 9.61
CA LEU A 9 18.09 3.04 10.36
C LEU A 9 18.45 3.41 11.80
N GLN A 10 17.94 4.56 12.26
CA GLN A 10 18.02 4.94 13.67
C GLN A 10 16.72 4.57 14.37
N LEU A 11 16.75 3.52 15.18
CA LEU A 11 15.58 3.01 15.90
C LEU A 11 15.66 3.39 17.39
N GLY A 12 14.52 3.74 17.99
CA GLY A 12 14.41 4.15 19.40
C GLY A 12 13.72 3.08 20.23
N PHE A 13 14.37 2.65 21.32
CA PHE A 13 13.89 1.55 22.16
C PHE A 13 13.99 1.87 23.66
N ASP A 14 13.02 1.35 24.43
CA ASP A 14 13.11 1.34 25.90
C ASP A 14 14.05 0.21 26.32
N LYS A 15 15.22 0.56 26.87
CA LYS A 15 16.28 -0.37 27.30
C LYS A 15 15.76 -1.45 28.25
N SER A 16 14.72 -1.16 29.04
CA SER A 16 14.20 -2.06 30.07
C SER A 16 13.11 -3.02 29.58
N LYS A 17 12.55 -2.79 28.39
CA LYS A 17 11.35 -3.51 27.92
C LYS A 17 11.50 -4.14 26.54
N THR A 18 12.52 -3.75 25.79
CA THR A 18 12.66 -4.13 24.39
C THR A 18 13.39 -5.47 24.25
N TYR A 19 12.73 -6.40 23.57
CA TYR A 19 13.32 -7.66 23.12
C TYR A 19 13.78 -7.56 21.66
N VAL A 20 14.70 -8.43 21.25
CA VAL A 20 15.20 -8.49 19.87
C VAL A 20 14.05 -8.67 18.86
N ARG A 21 13.03 -9.47 19.18
CA ARG A 21 11.86 -9.66 18.31
C ARG A 21 11.07 -8.38 18.03
N ASP A 22 11.16 -7.37 18.89
CA ASP A 22 10.43 -6.11 18.74
C ASP A 22 11.11 -5.17 17.72
N VAL A 23 12.35 -5.49 17.33
CA VAL A 23 13.14 -4.70 16.37
C VAL A 23 12.68 -4.94 14.93
N LEU A 24 12.37 -6.20 14.56
CA LEU A 24 12.04 -6.57 13.18
C LEU A 24 10.84 -5.79 12.60
N PRO A 25 9.69 -5.67 13.29
CA PRO A 25 8.58 -4.89 12.76
C PRO A 25 8.95 -3.43 12.54
N GLN A 26 9.82 -2.85 13.37
CA GLN A 26 10.22 -1.45 13.21
C GLN A 26 11.11 -1.23 11.98
N ILE A 27 11.90 -2.22 11.56
CA ILE A 27 12.72 -2.14 10.36
C ILE A 27 11.84 -1.96 9.13
N GLU A 28 10.78 -2.79 9.00
CA GLU A 28 9.83 -2.71 7.87
C GLU A 28 9.13 -1.34 7.80
N HIS A 29 8.78 -0.76 8.95
CA HIS A 29 8.09 0.53 8.99
C HIS A 29 9.03 1.73 8.84
N SER A 30 10.32 1.58 9.17
CA SER A 30 11.29 2.68 9.19
C SER A 30 12.15 2.76 7.93
N ALA A 31 12.26 1.67 7.18
CA ALA A 31 12.95 1.68 5.89
C ALA A 31 12.31 2.70 4.94
N THR A 32 13.13 3.52 4.28
CA THR A 32 12.64 4.51 3.31
C THR A 32 12.52 3.92 1.92
N ASP A 33 13.42 2.99 1.56
CA ASP A 33 13.39 2.31 0.27
C ASP A 33 12.39 1.14 0.28
N ASN A 34 11.52 1.10 -0.74
CA ASN A 34 10.52 0.03 -0.88
C ASN A 34 11.17 -1.34 -1.14
N GLU A 35 12.37 -1.37 -1.74
CA GLU A 35 13.14 -2.61 -1.89
C GLU A 35 13.47 -3.22 -0.52
N PHE A 36 13.88 -2.40 0.46
CA PHE A 36 14.20 -2.87 1.81
C PHE A 36 12.95 -3.26 2.61
N LYS A 37 11.82 -2.56 2.44
CA LYS A 37 10.53 -2.93 3.07
C LYS A 37 10.04 -4.32 2.64
N GLY A 38 10.30 -4.71 1.40
CA GLY A 38 9.86 -5.99 0.85
C GLY A 38 10.72 -7.19 1.23
N LEU A 39 11.85 -7.00 1.93
CA LEU A 39 12.77 -8.09 2.27
C LEU A 39 12.26 -8.93 3.45
N ASN A 40 12.46 -10.24 3.36
CA ASN A 40 12.19 -11.15 4.47
C ASN A 40 13.40 -11.17 5.41
N TYR A 41 13.26 -10.49 6.55
CA TYR A 41 14.27 -10.47 7.61
C TYR A 41 14.11 -11.68 8.54
N GLN A 42 15.17 -12.49 8.66
CA GLN A 42 15.20 -13.63 9.57
C GLN A 42 15.41 -13.19 11.03
N GLY A 43 16.11 -12.07 11.24
CA GLY A 43 16.48 -11.62 12.57
C GLY A 43 17.45 -10.44 12.55
N VAL A 44 17.99 -10.16 13.72
CA VAL A 44 19.00 -9.12 13.92
C VAL A 44 20.27 -9.78 14.42
N ALA A 45 21.41 -9.42 13.84
CA ALA A 45 22.72 -9.93 14.24
C ALA A 45 23.61 -8.79 14.75
N ASN A 46 24.62 -9.12 15.55
CA ASN A 46 25.69 -8.19 15.83
C ASN A 46 26.61 -8.01 14.60
N ILE A 47 27.56 -7.07 14.68
CA ILE A 47 28.50 -6.80 13.58
C ILE A 47 29.40 -8.00 13.23
N ASP A 48 29.58 -8.95 14.16
CA ASP A 48 30.34 -10.18 13.95
C ASP A 48 29.53 -11.28 13.25
N GLY A 49 28.25 -11.04 12.96
CA GLY A 49 27.35 -12.00 12.31
C GLY A 49 26.78 -13.05 13.27
N HIS A 50 26.83 -12.82 14.57
CA HIS A 50 26.11 -13.63 15.55
C HIS A 50 24.66 -13.20 15.62
N LEU A 51 23.74 -14.08 15.23
CA LEU A 51 22.31 -13.84 15.29
C LEU A 51 21.83 -13.75 16.74
N LEU A 52 21.11 -12.68 17.07
CA LEU A 52 20.56 -12.47 18.40
C LEU A 52 19.28 -13.29 18.57
N GLN A 53 19.05 -13.81 19.77
CA GLN A 53 17.87 -14.64 20.04
C GLN A 53 16.61 -13.75 20.19
N PRO A 54 15.46 -14.11 19.59
CA PRO A 54 14.26 -13.26 19.62
C PRO A 54 13.77 -12.87 21.02
N ASN A 55 13.97 -13.74 22.01
CA ASN A 55 13.55 -13.54 23.40
C ASN A 55 14.65 -12.93 24.29
N GLU A 56 15.80 -12.56 23.71
CA GLU A 56 16.85 -11.85 24.42
C GLU A 56 16.46 -10.38 24.57
N MET A 57 16.71 -9.80 25.74
CA MET A 57 16.57 -8.35 25.90
C MET A 57 17.63 -7.66 25.05
N LEU A 58 17.22 -6.67 24.26
CA LEU A 58 18.13 -5.94 23.37
C LEU A 58 19.31 -5.34 24.16
N ALA A 59 19.04 -4.83 25.37
CA ALA A 59 20.06 -4.29 26.26
C ALA A 59 21.09 -5.33 26.72
N ALA A 60 20.68 -6.60 26.90
CA ALA A 60 21.56 -7.68 27.34
C ALA A 60 22.49 -8.15 26.22
N SER A 61 22.07 -8.07 24.96
CA SER A 61 22.90 -8.33 23.79
C SER A 61 23.93 -7.23 23.53
N CYS A 62 23.73 -6.06 24.13
CA CYS A 62 24.50 -4.84 23.89
C CYS A 62 25.40 -4.50 25.09
N LYS A 63 26.14 -5.48 25.62
CA LYS A 63 26.86 -5.34 26.91
C LYS A 63 27.91 -4.23 26.91
N ASP A 64 28.47 -3.87 25.76
CA ASP A 64 29.48 -2.80 25.61
C ASP A 64 28.90 -1.42 25.25
N ALA A 65 27.56 -1.30 25.19
CA ALA A 65 26.87 -0.14 24.63
C ALA A 65 26.76 1.06 25.58
N THR A 66 27.30 0.99 26.78
CA THR A 66 27.17 2.08 27.77
C THR A 66 27.86 3.38 27.33
N THR A 67 28.74 3.33 26.31
CA THR A 67 29.43 4.53 25.78
C THR A 67 29.41 4.68 24.26
N LYS A 68 29.01 3.65 23.50
CA LYS A 68 29.04 3.66 22.03
C LYS A 68 27.72 3.11 21.49
N GLY A 69 27.15 3.78 20.50
CA GLY A 69 25.93 3.34 19.84
C GLY A 69 26.04 1.91 19.37
N VAL A 70 24.95 1.16 19.49
CA VAL A 70 24.89 -0.22 19.04
C VAL A 70 24.57 -0.21 17.55
N CYS A 71 25.44 -0.79 16.74
CA CYS A 71 25.13 -1.12 15.35
C CYS A 71 24.69 -2.58 15.29
N LEU A 72 23.47 -2.81 14.79
CA LEU A 72 22.93 -4.15 14.55
C LEU A 72 22.69 -4.33 13.06
N LEU A 73 22.76 -5.58 12.60
CA LEU A 73 22.56 -5.97 11.21
C LEU A 73 21.19 -6.62 11.05
N ALA A 74 20.33 -6.05 10.20
CA ALA A 74 19.08 -6.68 9.79
C ALA A 74 19.39 -7.78 8.78
N VAL A 75 19.29 -9.05 9.18
CA VAL A 75 19.74 -10.19 8.36
C VAL A 75 18.60 -10.67 7.47
N VAL A 76 18.82 -10.62 6.17
CA VAL A 76 17.91 -11.17 5.16
C VAL A 76 18.03 -12.69 5.13
N GLU A 77 16.90 -13.39 5.11
CA GLU A 77 16.81 -14.85 5.19
C GLU A 77 17.67 -15.58 4.15
N GLU A 78 17.77 -15.03 2.93
CA GLU A 78 18.48 -15.64 1.80
C GLU A 78 20.01 -15.67 1.96
N ILE A 79 20.59 -14.72 2.69
CA ILE A 79 22.06 -14.54 2.78
C ILE A 79 22.62 -15.24 4.02
N GLY A 80 21.85 -15.27 5.11
CA GLY A 80 22.30 -15.76 6.41
C GLY A 80 23.29 -14.81 7.11
N PRO A 81 23.41 -14.93 8.45
CA PRO A 81 24.00 -13.86 9.27
C PRO A 81 25.52 -13.71 9.10
N LYS A 82 26.25 -14.81 8.90
CA LYS A 82 27.71 -14.78 8.74
C LYS A 82 28.13 -14.14 7.40
N ALA A 83 27.53 -14.58 6.30
CA ALA A 83 27.81 -14.00 4.99
C ALA A 83 27.36 -12.53 4.93
N PHE A 84 26.25 -12.18 5.57
CA PHE A 84 25.78 -10.80 5.67
C PHE A 84 26.76 -9.91 6.45
N SER A 85 27.31 -10.38 7.57
CA SER A 85 28.35 -9.65 8.32
C SER A 85 29.59 -9.39 7.46
N GLU A 86 30.11 -10.41 6.75
CA GLU A 86 31.27 -10.23 5.87
C GLU A 86 31.02 -9.19 4.76
N MET A 87 29.79 -9.12 4.24
CA MET A 87 29.41 -8.10 3.27
C MET A 87 29.35 -6.69 3.85
N VAL A 88 28.98 -6.55 5.12
CA VAL A 88 28.79 -5.25 5.78
C VAL A 88 30.09 -4.70 6.38
N LYS A 89 31.06 -5.55 6.74
CA LYS A 89 32.36 -5.15 7.31
C LYS A 89 33.08 -4.05 6.52
N PRO A 90 33.18 -4.09 5.18
CA PRO A 90 33.80 -3.02 4.40
C PRO A 90 33.07 -1.68 4.53
N ILE A 91 31.73 -1.70 4.63
CA ILE A 91 30.89 -0.51 4.79
C ILE A 91 31.10 0.10 6.17
N LEU A 92 31.11 -0.73 7.23
CA LEU A 92 31.31 -0.26 8.60
C LEU A 92 32.74 0.21 8.88
N SER A 93 33.70 -0.29 8.10
CA SER A 93 35.11 0.11 8.18
C SER A 93 35.38 1.44 7.47
N ASP A 94 34.42 1.95 6.68
CA ASP A 94 34.55 3.23 6.01
C ASP A 94 34.59 4.39 7.04
N PRO A 95 35.65 5.21 7.05
CA PRO A 95 35.78 6.34 7.98
C PRO A 95 34.63 7.36 7.90
N SER A 96 33.91 7.44 6.77
CA SER A 96 32.75 8.32 6.60
C SER A 96 31.49 7.83 7.32
N ILE A 97 31.39 6.52 7.58
CA ILE A 97 30.26 5.89 8.27
C ILE A 97 30.45 5.92 9.79
N ALA A 98 31.69 5.86 10.27
CA ALA A 98 31.98 5.87 11.70
C ALA A 98 31.42 7.09 12.47
N PRO A 99 31.37 8.33 11.94
CA PRO A 99 30.67 9.45 12.56
C PRO A 99 29.15 9.24 12.67
N LEU A 100 28.52 8.63 11.66
CA LEU A 100 27.07 8.38 11.63
C LEU A 100 26.66 7.38 12.72
N ILE A 101 27.41 6.28 12.87
CA ILE A 101 27.20 5.28 13.93
C ILE A 101 27.42 5.89 15.32
N ARG A 102 28.46 6.73 15.45
CA ARG A 102 28.75 7.43 16.72
C ARG A 102 27.69 8.47 17.09
N ALA A 103 27.11 9.16 16.11
CA ALA A 103 26.05 10.14 16.33
C ALA A 103 24.77 9.48 16.85
N GLY A 104 24.39 8.31 16.32
CA GLY A 104 23.22 7.56 16.78
C GLY A 104 23.35 7.04 18.22
N GLY A 105 24.58 6.82 18.70
CA GLY A 105 24.88 6.31 20.04
C GLY A 105 24.93 7.33 21.16
N LYS A 106 25.01 8.63 20.83
CA LYS A 106 24.95 9.68 21.84
C LYS A 106 23.51 9.81 22.30
N SER A 107 23.16 9.02 23.32
CA SER A 107 22.04 9.36 24.21
C SER A 107 22.24 10.82 24.60
N LEU A 108 21.23 11.65 24.35
CA LEU A 108 21.17 13.04 24.81
C LEU A 108 21.10 13.00 26.35
N ALA A 109 22.23 12.74 27.01
CA ALA A 109 22.36 12.91 28.44
C ALA A 109 22.10 14.38 28.78
N PRO A 110 21.42 14.68 29.91
CA PRO A 110 21.25 16.04 30.35
C PRO A 110 22.62 16.64 30.62
N VAL A 111 22.90 17.77 29.97
CA VAL A 111 24.13 18.55 30.15
C VAL A 111 24.24 18.88 31.64
N ALA A 112 25.33 18.40 32.26
CA ALA A 112 25.69 18.75 33.62
C ALA A 112 25.98 20.26 33.71
N GLU A 113 25.55 20.84 34.83
CA GLU A 113 25.69 22.24 35.20
C GLU A 113 27.12 22.74 35.05
N GLU A 114 27.32 23.77 34.23
CA GLU A 114 28.18 24.91 34.55
C GLU A 114 27.71 26.15 33.78
N ASP A 115 27.52 27.22 34.55
CA ASP A 115 27.18 28.61 34.25
C ASP A 115 25.77 29.01 33.74
N LYS A 116 25.04 29.55 34.73
CA LYS A 116 23.83 30.39 34.71
C LYS A 116 23.72 31.35 33.53
N ILE A 117 22.98 30.95 32.49
CA ILE A 117 22.06 31.85 31.79
C ILE A 117 20.72 31.12 31.70
N SER A 118 19.72 31.66 32.42
CA SER A 118 18.37 31.12 32.52
C SER A 118 17.64 31.17 31.17
N VAL A 119 17.81 30.13 30.36
CA VAL A 119 16.88 29.79 29.27
C VAL A 119 16.18 28.52 29.69
N THR A 120 14.91 28.65 30.07
CA THR A 120 14.02 27.54 30.39
C THR A 120 13.89 26.61 29.18
N ASN A 121 14.63 25.49 29.21
CA ASN A 121 14.61 24.44 28.19
C ASN A 121 13.31 23.63 28.29
N GLU A 122 12.21 24.20 27.82
CA GLU A 122 10.99 23.44 27.57
C GLU A 122 11.11 22.70 26.22
N LYS A 123 11.43 21.41 26.29
CA LYS A 123 11.10 20.44 25.23
C LYS A 123 9.58 20.29 25.15
N THR A 124 8.90 21.30 24.60
CA THR A 124 7.46 21.23 24.36
C THR A 124 7.23 20.53 23.02
N VAL A 125 6.76 19.28 23.08
CA VAL A 125 6.14 18.61 21.94
C VAL A 125 4.78 19.28 21.76
N ALA A 126 4.57 19.98 20.65
CA ALA A 126 3.28 20.58 20.36
C ALA A 126 2.44 19.55 19.60
N ALA A 127 1.31 19.12 20.16
CA ALA A 127 0.30 18.39 19.40
C ALA A 127 -0.57 19.40 18.63
N VAL A 128 -0.75 19.16 17.34
CA VAL A 128 -1.57 20.00 16.46
C VAL A 128 -2.69 19.13 15.92
N ILE A 129 -3.94 19.52 16.20
CA ILE A 129 -5.11 18.79 15.72
C ILE A 129 -5.67 19.53 14.50
N ILE A 130 -5.91 18.81 13.40
CA ILE A 130 -6.50 19.35 12.18
C ILE A 130 -7.80 18.62 11.89
N LEU A 131 -8.92 19.35 11.86
CA LEU A 131 -10.21 18.85 11.40
C LEU A 131 -10.35 19.10 9.89
N LEU A 132 -10.46 18.02 9.13
CA LEU A 132 -10.72 18.03 7.70
C LEU A 132 -12.22 17.83 7.47
N ILE A 133 -12.79 18.60 6.55
CA ILE A 133 -14.21 18.50 6.17
C ILE A 133 -14.29 18.53 4.66
N ASP A 134 -14.99 17.56 4.08
CA ASP A 134 -15.41 17.63 2.68
C ASP A 134 -16.80 18.28 2.62
N PRO A 135 -16.94 19.45 2.00
CA PRO A 135 -18.20 20.18 1.96
C PRO A 135 -19.28 19.47 1.11
N GLU A 136 -18.89 18.65 0.13
CA GLU A 136 -19.83 17.96 -0.75
C GLU A 136 -20.45 16.75 -0.06
N THR A 137 -19.60 15.87 0.49
CA THR A 137 -20.05 14.63 1.14
C THR A 137 -20.38 14.80 2.62
N ARG A 138 -20.07 15.96 3.22
CA ARG A 138 -20.16 16.25 4.66
C ARG A 138 -19.39 15.27 5.54
N LYS A 139 -18.44 14.54 4.96
CA LYS A 139 -17.52 13.70 5.72
C LYS A 139 -16.50 14.58 6.43
N PHE A 140 -16.05 14.12 7.60
CA PHE A 140 -14.98 14.78 8.32
C PHE A 140 -14.02 13.75 8.93
N GLU A 141 -12.78 14.19 9.16
CA GLU A 141 -11.74 13.41 9.83
C GLU A 141 -10.88 14.34 10.67
N MET A 142 -10.44 13.85 11.84
CA MET A 142 -9.50 14.58 12.69
C MET A 142 -8.12 13.94 12.61
N LEU A 143 -7.14 14.74 12.19
CA LEU A 143 -5.73 14.35 12.17
C LEU A 143 -5.02 14.92 13.41
N ASN A 144 -4.18 14.12 14.04
CA ASN A 144 -3.36 14.55 15.17
C ASN A 144 -1.87 14.48 14.79
N PHE A 145 -1.27 15.65 14.58
CA PHE A 145 0.13 15.79 14.23
C PHE A 145 0.96 16.07 15.49
N LYS A 146 1.98 15.22 15.72
CA LYS A 146 3.00 15.50 16.73
C LYS A 146 4.10 16.35 16.12
N PHE A 147 4.21 17.57 16.59
CA PHE A 147 5.21 18.51 16.13
C PHE A 147 6.41 18.54 17.10
N GLU A 148 7.52 17.96 16.66
CA GLU A 148 8.76 17.88 17.42
C GLU A 148 9.87 18.71 16.75
N PRO A 149 9.88 20.06 16.92
CA PRO A 149 10.78 20.95 16.19
C PRO A 149 12.26 20.62 16.40
N TYR A 150 12.60 20.03 17.55
CA TYR A 150 13.96 19.67 17.90
C TYR A 150 14.51 18.47 17.10
N LYS A 151 13.64 17.66 16.47
CA LYS A 151 14.08 16.57 15.57
C LYS A 151 14.69 17.11 14.28
N PHE A 152 14.40 18.35 13.92
CA PHE A 152 14.93 18.99 12.71
C PHE A 152 16.25 19.72 13.01
N SER A 153 17.19 19.63 12.07
CA SER A 153 18.42 20.43 12.12
C SER A 153 18.09 21.94 12.11
N PRO A 154 18.94 22.81 12.67
CA PRO A 154 18.72 24.26 12.65
C PRO A 154 18.45 24.83 11.25
N ALA A 155 19.13 24.27 10.23
CA ALA A 155 18.95 24.65 8.82
C ALA A 155 17.57 24.26 8.25
N GLN A 156 16.99 23.16 8.71
CA GLN A 156 15.64 22.72 8.30
C GLN A 156 14.54 23.41 9.11
N ARG A 157 14.80 23.74 10.38
CA ARG A 157 13.80 24.38 11.27
C ARG A 157 13.30 25.70 10.72
N GLN A 158 14.20 26.56 10.26
CA GLN A 158 13.83 27.92 9.86
C GLN A 158 12.85 27.98 8.67
N PRO A 159 13.09 27.29 7.54
CA PRO A 159 12.13 27.25 6.43
C PRO A 159 10.85 26.47 6.75
N MET A 160 10.94 25.46 7.62
CA MET A 160 9.77 24.71 8.06
C MET A 160 8.85 25.56 8.95
N MET A 161 9.42 26.33 9.89
CA MET A 161 8.67 27.25 10.75
C MET A 161 8.03 28.40 9.97
N SER A 162 8.68 28.91 8.93
CA SER A 162 8.10 29.99 8.13
C SER A 162 6.88 29.53 7.33
N ASN A 163 6.76 28.23 7.01
CA ASN A 163 5.70 27.66 6.18
C ASN A 163 5.07 26.39 6.80
N ILE A 164 4.89 26.37 8.11
CA ILE A 164 4.31 25.21 8.81
C ILE A 164 2.89 24.87 8.35
N SER A 165 2.08 25.87 7.96
CA SER A 165 0.74 25.63 7.39
C SER A 165 0.83 24.81 6.12
N LYS A 166 1.72 25.18 5.20
CA LYS A 166 1.97 24.44 3.96
C LYS A 166 2.49 23.02 4.27
N PHE A 167 3.44 22.90 5.18
CA PHE A 167 3.95 21.59 5.60
C PHE A 167 2.83 20.68 6.09
N LEU A 168 1.96 21.17 6.98
CA LEU A 168 0.83 20.39 7.51
C LEU A 168 -0.18 20.01 6.42
N ILE A 169 -0.46 20.92 5.48
CA ILE A 169 -1.34 20.66 4.34
C ILE A 169 -0.77 19.58 3.42
N ASP A 170 0.53 19.67 3.10
CA ASP A 170 1.22 18.71 2.24
C ASP A 170 1.24 17.29 2.85
N GLN A 171 1.08 17.15 4.16
CA GLN A 171 0.97 15.84 4.83
C GLN A 171 -0.43 15.22 4.76
N ILE A 172 -1.48 16.00 4.53
CA ILE A 172 -2.88 15.53 4.56
C ILE A 172 -3.11 14.30 3.64
N PRO A 173 -2.69 14.30 2.35
CA PRO A 173 -2.96 13.18 1.44
C PRO A 173 -2.37 11.84 1.91
N THR A 174 -1.29 11.90 2.70
CA THR A 174 -0.60 10.70 3.22
C THR A 174 -1.11 10.28 4.60
N THR A 175 -1.68 11.21 5.37
CA THR A 175 -2.05 10.97 6.78
C THR A 175 -3.55 10.70 6.95
N ALA A 176 -4.40 11.25 6.07
CA ALA A 176 -5.84 11.02 6.12
C ALA A 176 -6.20 9.57 5.75
N CYS A 177 -7.08 8.97 6.53
CA CYS A 177 -7.54 7.59 6.33
C CYS A 177 -8.68 7.52 5.31
N ASP A 178 -9.61 8.49 5.31
CA ASP A 178 -10.72 8.49 4.35
C ASP A 178 -10.20 8.83 2.93
N PRO A 179 -10.49 7.98 1.92
CA PRO A 179 -10.01 8.21 0.55
C PRO A 179 -10.59 9.48 -0.09
N VAL A 180 -11.81 9.90 0.28
CA VAL A 180 -12.42 11.13 -0.22
C VAL A 180 -11.61 12.33 0.29
N LEU A 181 -11.33 12.37 1.59
CA LEU A 181 -10.57 13.46 2.21
C LEU A 181 -9.12 13.53 1.75
N ARG A 182 -8.51 12.41 1.34
CA ARG A 182 -7.19 12.40 0.68
C ARG A 182 -7.18 13.08 -0.69
N CYS A 183 -8.31 13.07 -1.38
CA CYS A 183 -8.46 13.66 -2.70
C CYS A 183 -8.87 15.15 -2.65
N VAL A 184 -9.38 15.62 -1.51
CA VAL A 184 -9.74 17.04 -1.33
C VAL A 184 -8.46 17.88 -1.28
N LYS A 185 -8.39 18.89 -2.15
CA LYS A 185 -7.30 19.87 -2.14
C LYS A 185 -7.58 20.91 -1.06
N PHE A 186 -6.74 20.96 -0.03
CA PHE A 186 -6.78 21.99 1.00
C PHE A 186 -5.80 23.12 0.66
N GLU A 187 -6.24 24.38 0.76
CA GLU A 187 -5.40 25.54 0.41
C GLU A 187 -4.78 26.21 1.62
N SER A 188 -5.44 26.09 2.77
CA SER A 188 -5.03 26.78 3.99
C SER A 188 -5.56 26.10 5.24
N LEU A 189 -5.07 26.56 6.39
CA LEU A 189 -5.57 26.19 7.71
C LEU A 189 -6.14 27.43 8.38
N CYS A 190 -7.23 27.31 9.13
CA CYS A 190 -7.74 28.40 9.98
C CYS A 190 -7.95 27.92 11.42
N ASN A 191 -7.86 28.83 12.39
CA ASN A 191 -8.14 28.52 13.79
C ASN A 191 -9.65 28.27 13.97
N SER A 192 -10.02 27.16 14.61
CA SER A 192 -11.43 26.78 14.75
C SER A 192 -12.27 27.70 15.66
N THR A 193 -11.61 28.48 16.53
CA THR A 193 -12.26 29.41 17.46
C THR A 193 -12.41 30.80 16.85
N THR A 194 -11.35 31.32 16.24
CA THR A 194 -11.33 32.71 15.74
C THR A 194 -11.63 32.83 14.25
N GLY A 195 -11.55 31.73 13.49
CA GLY A 195 -11.62 31.74 12.03
C GLY A 195 -10.40 32.35 11.36
N ALA A 196 -9.42 32.84 12.14
CA ALA A 196 -8.24 33.47 11.60
C ALA A 196 -7.39 32.46 10.82
N MET A 197 -7.05 32.82 9.59
CA MET A 197 -6.21 32.03 8.70
C MET A 197 -4.79 31.96 9.24
N LEU A 198 -4.19 30.77 9.17
CA LEU A 198 -2.80 30.54 9.53
C LEU A 198 -1.89 31.11 8.45
N LYS A 199 -1.36 32.31 8.71
CA LYS A 199 -0.37 32.96 7.84
C LYS A 199 1.04 32.41 8.12
N GLY A 200 1.94 32.54 7.14
CA GLY A 200 3.35 32.17 7.28
C GLY A 200 4.00 32.86 8.47
N GLY A 201 4.90 32.15 9.16
CA GLY A 201 5.53 32.61 10.41
C GLY A 201 4.80 32.20 11.69
N PHE A 202 3.81 31.30 11.61
CA PHE A 202 3.14 30.71 12.76
C PHE A 202 4.14 30.12 13.77
N ARG A 203 4.05 30.57 15.02
CA ARG A 203 4.65 29.85 16.15
C ARG A 203 3.52 29.12 16.88
N PRO A 204 3.67 27.81 17.14
CA PRO A 204 2.66 27.06 17.90
C PRO A 204 2.25 27.73 19.22
N LYS A 205 3.20 28.42 19.88
CA LYS A 205 2.96 29.15 21.13
C LYS A 205 1.96 30.31 20.99
N ASP A 206 1.81 30.90 19.81
CA ASP A 206 0.94 32.07 19.61
C ASP A 206 -0.56 31.69 19.58
N PHE A 207 -0.88 30.40 19.46
CA PHE A 207 -2.25 29.89 19.39
C PHE A 207 -2.59 28.89 20.50
N CYS A 208 -1.61 28.49 21.30
CA CYS A 208 -1.83 27.80 22.58
C CYS A 208 -2.16 28.85 23.65
N GLU A 209 -3.36 29.44 23.63
CA GLU A 209 -3.86 30.19 24.78
C GLU A 209 -4.28 29.19 25.88
N GLY A 210 -3.33 28.87 26.77
CA GLY A 210 -3.52 27.95 27.89
C GLY A 210 -3.17 26.48 27.58
N ASP A 211 -3.65 25.57 28.43
CA ASP A 211 -3.31 24.13 28.40
C ASP A 211 -4.01 23.33 27.28
N LYS A 212 -4.68 23.99 26.33
CA LYS A 212 -5.46 23.31 25.28
C LYS A 212 -4.67 23.24 23.99
N SER A 213 -4.64 22.05 23.37
CA SER A 213 -4.04 21.89 22.04
C SER A 213 -4.85 22.68 21.01
N PRO A 214 -4.21 23.48 20.13
CA PRO A 214 -4.92 24.25 19.13
C PRO A 214 -5.54 23.32 18.10
N ILE A 215 -6.79 23.61 17.74
CA ILE A 215 -7.54 22.91 16.70
C ILE A 215 -7.58 23.81 15.47
N PHE A 216 -7.07 23.31 14.37
CA PHE A 216 -7.15 23.97 13.07
C PHE A 216 -8.17 23.28 12.18
N LEU A 217 -8.78 24.04 11.28
CA LEU A 217 -9.64 23.53 10.22
C LEU A 217 -8.86 23.54 8.92
N GLY A 218 -8.85 22.43 8.20
CA GLY A 218 -8.39 22.39 6.82
C GLY A 218 -9.44 23.05 5.93
N VAL A 219 -9.08 24.16 5.27
CA VAL A 219 -10.00 24.90 4.38
C VAL A 219 -9.84 24.36 2.95
N PRO A 220 -10.88 23.71 2.38
CA PRO A 220 -10.85 23.20 1.01
C PRO A 220 -10.67 24.32 -0.01
N SER A 221 -10.09 23.99 -1.16
CA SER A 221 -9.96 24.89 -2.31
C SER A 221 -11.33 25.43 -2.73
N GLY A 222 -11.42 26.75 -2.89
CA GLY A 222 -12.66 27.43 -3.27
C GLY A 222 -13.65 27.70 -2.12
N MET A 223 -13.35 27.30 -0.89
CA MET A 223 -14.18 27.58 0.30
C MET A 223 -13.59 28.70 1.16
N GLN A 224 -14.44 29.58 1.70
CA GLN A 224 -14.01 30.62 2.64
C GLN A 224 -13.91 30.06 4.08
N SER A 225 -12.99 30.61 4.89
CA SER A 225 -12.78 30.14 6.27
C SER A 225 -14.04 30.21 7.13
N ASP A 226 -14.86 31.25 6.95
CA ASP A 226 -16.11 31.43 7.70
C ASP A 226 -17.15 30.37 7.38
N GLU A 227 -17.19 29.90 6.13
CA GLU A 227 -18.08 28.80 5.70
C GLU A 227 -17.60 27.47 6.26
N CYS A 228 -16.29 27.22 6.21
CA CYS A 228 -15.67 26.03 6.81
C CYS A 228 -15.94 25.98 8.33
N MET A 229 -15.86 27.12 9.02
CA MET A 229 -16.21 27.20 10.44
C MET A 229 -17.68 26.88 10.73
N LYS A 230 -18.61 27.35 9.88
CA LYS A 230 -20.04 27.02 10.04
C LYS A 230 -20.28 25.52 9.95
N LEU A 231 -19.56 24.81 9.08
CA LEU A 231 -19.61 23.35 8.98
C LEU A 231 -18.94 22.65 10.17
N ALA A 232 -17.82 23.19 10.66
CA ALA A 232 -17.08 22.61 11.79
C ALA A 232 -17.77 22.77 13.14
N LYS A 233 -18.49 23.88 13.36
CA LYS A 233 -19.12 24.20 14.65
C LYS A 233 -20.01 23.10 15.22
N PRO A 234 -20.96 22.50 14.47
CA PRO A 234 -21.77 21.39 14.99
C PRO A 234 -20.91 20.18 15.37
N ILE A 235 -19.91 19.83 14.55
CA ILE A 235 -18.99 18.69 14.79
C ILE A 235 -18.20 18.91 16.08
N LEU A 236 -17.62 20.10 16.25
CA LEU A 236 -16.82 20.45 17.44
C LEU A 236 -17.67 20.61 18.70
N SER A 237 -18.98 20.82 18.56
CA SER A 237 -19.91 20.91 19.69
C SER A 237 -20.41 19.53 20.16
N GLU A 238 -20.16 18.46 19.39
CA GLU A 238 -20.58 17.12 19.80
C GLU A 238 -19.81 16.65 21.06
N PRO A 239 -20.50 16.16 22.11
CA PRO A 239 -19.84 15.73 23.34
C PRO A 239 -18.77 14.64 23.13
N LYS A 240 -18.98 13.75 22.16
CA LYS A 240 -18.02 12.69 21.81
C LYS A 240 -16.73 13.28 21.22
N VAL A 241 -16.86 14.23 20.29
CA VAL A 241 -15.72 14.90 19.66
C VAL A 241 -14.97 15.74 20.70
N ALA A 242 -15.69 16.47 21.56
CA ALA A 242 -15.10 17.22 22.66
C ALA A 242 -14.29 16.32 23.62
N ALA A 243 -14.80 15.13 23.95
CA ALA A 243 -14.08 14.16 24.78
C ALA A 243 -12.80 13.64 24.10
N VAL A 244 -12.83 13.40 22.79
CA VAL A 244 -11.64 13.00 22.01
C VAL A 244 -10.60 14.12 21.99
N LEU A 245 -11.02 15.37 21.79
CA LEU A 245 -10.14 16.55 21.81
C LEU A 245 -9.50 16.77 23.19
N GLU A 246 -10.26 16.59 24.26
CA GLU A 246 -9.76 16.67 25.62
C GLU A 246 -8.76 15.55 25.92
N ALA A 247 -9.05 14.32 25.49
CA ALA A 247 -8.13 13.19 25.65
C ALA A 247 -6.83 13.37 24.85
N ALA A 248 -6.92 13.87 23.62
CA ALA A 248 -5.77 14.17 22.78
C ALA A 248 -4.88 15.26 23.41
N SER A 249 -5.50 16.31 23.98
CA SER A 249 -4.78 17.38 24.69
C SER A 249 -4.05 16.86 25.93
N LYS A 250 -4.65 15.91 26.68
CA LYS A 250 -4.05 15.36 27.91
C LYS A 250 -2.93 14.34 27.65
N ARG A 251 -3.03 13.53 26.59
CA ARG A 251 -2.12 12.38 26.40
C ARG A 251 -0.88 12.70 25.58
N GLY A 252 -0.90 13.74 24.74
CA GLY A 252 0.20 13.97 23.80
C GLY A 252 0.51 12.72 22.96
N GLU A 253 -0.48 11.87 22.70
CA GLU A 253 -0.39 10.61 21.95
C GLU A 253 -1.22 10.70 20.66
N VAL A 254 -0.74 10.01 19.61
CA VAL A 254 -1.39 9.99 18.29
C VAL A 254 -2.66 9.13 18.40
N LEU A 255 -3.83 9.75 18.26
CA LEU A 255 -5.08 9.02 18.04
C LEU A 255 -5.46 9.16 16.57
N HIS A 256 -5.55 8.03 15.86
CA HIS A 256 -6.29 7.94 14.61
C HIS A 256 -7.70 7.45 14.97
N THR A 257 -8.66 8.36 15.04
CA THR A 257 -10.05 8.00 15.33
C THR A 257 -10.90 8.46 14.15
N SER A 258 -11.30 7.51 13.32
CA SER A 258 -12.38 7.74 12.35
C SER A 258 -13.69 7.71 13.12
N VAL A 259 -14.19 8.88 13.51
CA VAL A 259 -15.56 9.02 14.03
C VAL A 259 -16.48 9.03 12.83
N LYS A 260 -16.98 7.85 12.45
CA LYS A 260 -17.93 7.72 11.34
C LYS A 260 -19.21 8.45 11.72
N SER A 261 -19.55 9.51 10.99
CA SER A 261 -20.79 10.28 11.17
C SER A 261 -21.99 9.35 10.99
N GLU A 262 -22.67 9.02 12.09
CA GLU A 262 -23.97 8.36 12.06
C GLU A 262 -25.05 9.43 11.80
N GLU A 263 -25.78 9.27 10.71
CA GLU A 263 -26.87 10.16 10.33
C GLU A 263 -28.02 10.06 11.36
N PRO A 264 -28.60 11.19 11.82
CA PRO A 264 -29.56 11.18 12.92
C PRO A 264 -30.93 10.63 12.47
N SER A 265 -31.13 9.32 12.60
CA SER A 265 -32.45 8.70 12.51
C SER A 265 -33.19 8.87 13.84
N GLN A 266 -34.18 9.77 13.88
CA GLN A 266 -35.15 9.86 14.96
C GLN A 266 -35.98 8.56 15.00
N THR A 267 -35.96 7.81 16.10
CA THR A 267 -37.09 6.92 16.42
C THR A 267 -37.26 6.72 17.93
N VAL A 268 -38.49 6.97 18.34
CA VAL A 268 -39.10 6.86 19.67
C VAL A 268 -38.93 5.46 20.26
N GLU A 269 -38.64 5.39 21.56
CA GLU A 269 -38.61 4.17 22.35
C GLU A 269 -39.95 3.41 22.26
N SER A 270 -39.92 2.24 21.64
CA SER A 270 -40.96 1.23 21.84
C SER A 270 -40.30 -0.11 22.17
N LYS A 271 -40.64 -0.66 23.33
CA LYS A 271 -40.28 -2.02 23.74
C LYS A 271 -40.98 -3.00 22.81
N VAL A 272 -40.31 -3.45 21.75
CA VAL A 272 -40.79 -4.51 20.87
C VAL A 272 -40.08 -5.82 21.21
N GLN A 273 -40.89 -6.82 21.55
CA GLN A 273 -40.48 -8.21 21.73
C GLN A 273 -39.74 -8.73 20.48
N THR A 274 -38.42 -8.89 20.60
CA THR A 274 -37.56 -9.53 19.61
C THR A 274 -37.70 -11.05 19.72
N LYS A 275 -38.64 -11.62 18.96
CA LYS A 275 -38.61 -13.05 18.61
C LYS A 275 -38.84 -13.20 17.10
N SER A 276 -37.90 -13.90 16.46
CA SER A 276 -38.01 -14.48 15.11
C SER A 276 -37.65 -13.65 13.85
N THR A 277 -37.01 -12.48 13.92
CA THR A 277 -36.49 -11.80 12.70
C THR A 277 -35.07 -12.22 12.31
N SER A 278 -34.30 -12.83 13.22
CA SER A 278 -32.89 -13.16 12.99
C SER A 278 -32.65 -14.24 11.94
N LEU A 279 -33.56 -15.22 11.78
CA LEU A 279 -33.37 -16.33 10.82
C LEU A 279 -33.56 -15.90 9.36
N VAL A 280 -34.43 -14.93 9.10
CA VAL A 280 -34.67 -14.41 7.74
C VAL A 280 -33.44 -13.65 7.26
N ILE A 281 -32.84 -12.83 8.11
CA ILE A 281 -31.64 -12.05 7.77
C ILE A 281 -30.46 -12.98 7.44
N ILE A 282 -30.27 -14.05 8.22
CA ILE A 282 -29.21 -15.04 7.96
C ILE A 282 -29.40 -15.72 6.59
N ASN A 283 -30.62 -16.14 6.26
CA ASN A 283 -30.89 -16.79 4.97
C ASN A 283 -30.66 -15.84 3.77
N VAL A 284 -31.03 -14.57 3.90
CA VAL A 284 -30.76 -13.55 2.87
C VAL A 284 -29.25 -13.33 2.71
N LEU A 285 -28.50 -13.24 3.82
CA LEU A 285 -27.05 -13.07 3.77
C LEU A 285 -26.35 -14.26 3.10
N ILE A 286 -26.79 -15.48 3.40
CA ILE A 286 -26.31 -16.71 2.73
C ILE A 286 -26.60 -16.66 1.23
N GLY A 287 -27.82 -16.25 0.83
CA GLY A 287 -28.18 -16.09 -0.58
C GLY A 287 -27.27 -15.10 -1.32
N ILE A 288 -26.96 -13.96 -0.71
CA ILE A 288 -26.05 -12.95 -1.29
C ILE A 288 -24.63 -13.50 -1.44
N LEU A 289 -24.11 -14.18 -0.42
CA LEU A 289 -22.77 -14.79 -0.46
C LEU A 289 -22.65 -15.84 -1.56
N LEU A 290 -23.73 -16.60 -1.82
CA LEU A 290 -23.76 -17.60 -2.89
C LEU A 290 -23.73 -16.97 -4.28
N VAL A 291 -24.53 -15.91 -4.50
CA VAL A 291 -24.50 -15.16 -5.77
C VAL A 291 -23.11 -14.56 -6.00
N LEU A 292 -22.52 -13.97 -4.96
CA LEU A 292 -21.17 -13.40 -5.03
C LEU A 292 -20.12 -14.47 -5.37
N ALA A 293 -20.21 -15.67 -4.78
CA ALA A 293 -19.30 -16.77 -5.07
C ALA A 293 -19.40 -17.21 -6.55
N VAL A 294 -20.62 -17.31 -7.11
CA VAL A 294 -20.82 -17.64 -8.53
C VAL A 294 -20.21 -16.57 -9.44
N VAL A 295 -20.42 -15.28 -9.13
CA VAL A 295 -19.82 -14.17 -9.88
C VAL A 295 -18.29 -14.23 -9.82
N LEU A 296 -17.70 -14.44 -8.63
CA LEU A 296 -16.25 -14.54 -8.46
C LEU A 296 -15.66 -15.74 -9.21
N VAL A 297 -16.33 -16.89 -9.21
CA VAL A 297 -15.90 -18.07 -10.00
C VAL A 297 -15.98 -17.79 -11.49
N SER A 298 -17.05 -17.12 -11.95
CA SER A 298 -17.20 -16.74 -13.36
C SER A 298 -16.12 -15.76 -13.81
N VAL A 299 -15.82 -14.74 -13.01
CA VAL A 299 -14.73 -13.78 -13.26
C VAL A 299 -13.38 -14.48 -13.25
N GLN A 300 -13.13 -15.35 -12.26
CA GLN A 300 -11.89 -16.12 -12.18
C GLN A 300 -11.69 -16.97 -13.44
N LEU A 301 -12.73 -17.68 -13.87
CA LEU A 301 -12.71 -18.50 -15.09
C LEU A 301 -12.45 -17.67 -16.35
N ASN A 302 -13.04 -16.48 -16.43
CA ASN A 302 -12.82 -15.60 -17.58
C ASN A 302 -11.38 -15.07 -17.63
N LEU A 303 -10.81 -14.71 -16.47
CA LEU A 303 -9.44 -14.20 -16.37
C LEU A 303 -8.37 -15.27 -16.57
N THR A 304 -8.59 -16.51 -16.11
CA THR A 304 -7.60 -17.61 -16.19
C THR A 304 -7.62 -18.36 -17.53
N ARG A 305 -8.70 -18.23 -18.31
CA ARG A 305 -8.84 -18.94 -19.57
C ARG A 305 -7.79 -18.47 -20.59
N ALA A 306 -7.05 -19.43 -21.15
CA ALA A 306 -6.15 -19.19 -22.26
C ALA A 306 -6.92 -18.63 -23.47
N LEU A 307 -6.24 -17.83 -24.29
CA LEU A 307 -6.85 -17.25 -25.48
C LEU A 307 -7.28 -18.35 -26.45
N ARG A 308 -8.57 -18.37 -26.78
CA ARG A 308 -9.15 -19.29 -27.76
C ARG A 308 -9.44 -18.55 -29.07
N PRO A 309 -9.54 -19.27 -30.19
CA PRO A 309 -10.03 -18.68 -31.43
C PRO A 309 -11.41 -18.02 -31.23
N GLY A 310 -11.55 -16.79 -31.73
CA GLY A 310 -12.69 -15.89 -31.52
C GLY A 310 -12.53 -14.92 -30.34
N ASP A 311 -11.51 -15.08 -29.49
CA ASP A 311 -11.28 -14.15 -28.39
C ASP A 311 -10.77 -12.79 -28.89
N VAL A 312 -11.30 -11.72 -28.30
CA VAL A 312 -10.93 -10.33 -28.55
C VAL A 312 -10.41 -9.73 -27.24
N LEU A 313 -9.24 -9.08 -27.29
CA LEU A 313 -8.70 -8.26 -26.21
C LEU A 313 -8.75 -6.79 -26.62
N THR A 314 -9.38 -5.97 -25.78
CA THR A 314 -9.39 -4.51 -25.92
C THR A 314 -8.19 -3.86 -25.25
N VAL A 315 -7.87 -2.62 -25.60
CA VAL A 315 -6.76 -1.87 -24.96
C VAL A 315 -6.98 -1.78 -23.46
N GLY A 316 -5.93 -2.05 -22.68
CA GLY A 316 -5.97 -2.11 -21.22
C GLY A 316 -6.54 -3.42 -20.65
N GLU A 317 -7.15 -4.26 -21.48
CA GLU A 317 -7.65 -5.57 -21.06
C GLU A 317 -6.48 -6.55 -20.86
N SER A 318 -6.54 -7.29 -19.77
CA SER A 318 -5.50 -8.23 -19.38
C SER A 318 -6.10 -9.57 -18.97
N ARG A 319 -5.47 -10.67 -19.41
CA ARG A 319 -5.74 -12.02 -18.90
C ARG A 319 -4.52 -12.52 -18.13
N SER A 320 -4.75 -13.29 -17.07
CA SER A 320 -3.67 -13.78 -16.20
C SER A 320 -3.86 -15.25 -15.91
N LYS A 321 -2.78 -16.03 -15.97
CA LYS A 321 -2.78 -17.46 -15.61
C LYS A 321 -3.32 -17.69 -14.19
N CYS A 322 -3.20 -16.70 -13.32
CA CYS A 322 -3.63 -16.73 -11.93
C CYS A 322 -5.02 -16.10 -11.67
N GLY A 323 -5.61 -15.42 -12.65
CA GLY A 323 -6.88 -14.73 -12.51
C GLY A 323 -6.86 -13.66 -11.42
N LEU A 324 -7.86 -13.65 -10.53
CA LEU A 324 -7.95 -12.73 -9.40
C LEU A 324 -6.81 -12.90 -8.39
N LEU A 325 -6.17 -14.07 -8.33
CA LEU A 325 -5.03 -14.30 -7.42
C LEU A 325 -3.78 -13.51 -7.84
N ASP A 326 -3.77 -12.97 -9.05
CA ASP A 326 -2.69 -12.12 -9.55
C ASP A 326 -2.66 -10.73 -8.89
N TYR A 327 -3.74 -10.35 -8.21
CA TYR A 327 -3.82 -9.14 -7.38
C TYR A 327 -3.30 -9.36 -5.95
N ILE A 328 -3.03 -10.60 -5.55
CA ILE A 328 -2.42 -10.90 -4.25
C ILE A 328 -0.93 -10.57 -4.33
N PRO A 329 -0.36 -9.82 -3.36
CA PRO A 329 1.08 -9.54 -3.32
C PRO A 329 1.95 -10.81 -3.43
N SER A 330 3.07 -10.74 -4.14
CA SER A 330 4.00 -11.87 -4.38
C SER A 330 4.42 -12.63 -3.11
N ARG A 331 4.53 -11.91 -1.98
CA ARG A 331 4.83 -12.49 -0.65
C ARG A 331 3.83 -13.54 -0.17
N HIS A 332 2.63 -13.61 -0.74
CA HIS A 332 1.65 -14.64 -0.42
C HIS A 332 1.36 -15.55 -1.60
N ARG A 333 1.55 -15.06 -2.83
CA ARG A 333 1.24 -15.80 -4.07
C ARG A 333 2.07 -17.06 -4.23
N HIS A 334 3.34 -17.04 -3.86
CA HIS A 334 4.25 -18.20 -3.98
C HIS A 334 3.79 -19.44 -3.19
N ARG A 335 2.89 -19.27 -2.21
CA ARG A 335 2.32 -20.38 -1.43
C ARG A 335 1.18 -21.10 -2.14
N ILE A 336 0.67 -20.55 -3.25
CA ILE A 336 -0.40 -21.14 -4.03
C ILE A 336 0.26 -21.93 -5.18
N PRO A 337 0.22 -23.27 -5.18
CA PRO A 337 0.93 -24.08 -6.17
C PRO A 337 0.53 -23.75 -7.62
N ALA A 338 -0.74 -23.42 -7.85
CA ALA A 338 -1.25 -23.03 -9.16
C ALA A 338 -0.66 -21.70 -9.70
N CYS A 339 -0.04 -20.89 -8.83
CA CYS A 339 0.43 -19.54 -9.11
C CYS A 339 1.91 -19.30 -8.84
N GLN A 340 2.72 -20.37 -8.84
CA GLN A 340 4.18 -20.24 -8.69
C GLN A 340 4.84 -19.50 -9.86
N ASN A 341 4.25 -19.61 -11.06
CA ASN A 341 4.72 -18.95 -12.28
C ASN A 341 3.60 -18.07 -12.85
N PRO A 342 3.32 -16.89 -12.24
CA PRO A 342 2.31 -15.97 -12.74
C PRO A 342 2.74 -15.44 -14.11
N MET A 343 1.80 -15.44 -15.04
CA MET A 343 1.98 -14.87 -16.37
C MET A 343 0.74 -14.06 -16.71
N THR A 344 0.94 -12.93 -17.37
CA THR A 344 -0.12 -12.00 -17.75
C THR A 344 0.05 -11.59 -19.21
N ILE A 345 -1.04 -11.54 -19.96
CA ILE A 345 -1.06 -10.99 -21.32
C ILE A 345 -1.92 -9.74 -21.31
N THR A 346 -1.41 -8.64 -21.86
CA THR A 346 -2.10 -7.34 -21.87
C THR A 346 -1.92 -6.70 -23.24
N LEU A 347 -2.99 -6.11 -23.77
CA LEU A 347 -2.90 -5.19 -24.91
C LEU A 347 -2.65 -3.79 -24.36
N GLU A 348 -1.44 -3.27 -24.56
CA GLU A 348 -1.02 -1.94 -24.10
C GLU A 348 -1.68 -0.82 -24.91
N ASP A 349 -1.68 0.39 -24.34
CA ASP A 349 -2.22 1.61 -24.96
C ASP A 349 -1.46 2.01 -26.23
N ASP A 350 -0.21 1.55 -26.39
CA ASP A 350 0.61 1.72 -27.60
C ASP A 350 0.28 0.69 -28.70
N GLY A 351 -0.69 -0.18 -28.45
CA GLY A 351 -1.11 -1.21 -29.39
C GLY A 351 -0.22 -2.43 -29.46
N VAL A 352 0.62 -2.63 -28.45
CA VAL A 352 1.50 -3.78 -28.36
C VAL A 352 0.88 -4.82 -27.46
N LEU A 353 0.72 -6.04 -27.98
CA LEU A 353 0.30 -7.17 -27.18
C LEU A 353 1.53 -7.76 -26.48
N THR A 354 1.62 -7.60 -25.17
CA THR A 354 2.78 -8.05 -24.39
C THR A 354 2.39 -9.19 -23.45
N ILE A 355 3.20 -10.25 -23.45
CA ILE A 355 3.17 -11.32 -22.46
C ILE A 355 4.24 -11.04 -21.42
N TYR A 356 3.86 -11.01 -20.15
CA TYR A 356 4.72 -10.76 -19.00
C TYR A 356 4.89 -12.03 -18.17
N LYS A 357 6.10 -12.25 -17.67
CA LYS A 357 6.39 -13.13 -16.52
C LYS A 357 6.31 -12.28 -15.25
N GLY A 358 5.55 -12.72 -14.27
CA GLY A 358 5.19 -11.91 -13.10
C GLY A 358 3.70 -11.56 -13.08
N GLY A 359 3.23 -11.13 -11.91
CA GLY A 359 1.83 -10.75 -11.75
C GLY A 359 1.59 -9.26 -11.77
N LYS A 360 0.31 -8.88 -11.91
CA LYS A 360 -0.10 -7.49 -12.09
C LYS A 360 0.30 -6.57 -10.94
N TYR A 361 0.27 -7.04 -9.69
CA TYR A 361 0.52 -6.18 -8.53
C TYR A 361 1.98 -5.67 -8.39
N ASP A 362 2.95 -6.36 -8.99
CA ASP A 362 4.38 -6.04 -8.86
C ASP A 362 4.92 -5.48 -10.18
N ASP A 363 4.52 -4.25 -10.55
CA ASP A 363 4.91 -3.60 -11.81
C ASP A 363 6.43 -3.64 -12.04
N ASP A 364 7.23 -3.42 -11.00
CA ASP A 364 8.70 -3.43 -11.08
C ASP A 364 9.28 -4.83 -11.37
N SER A 365 8.49 -5.90 -11.21
CA SER A 365 8.94 -7.29 -11.41
C SER A 365 8.48 -7.91 -12.72
N ARG A 366 7.61 -7.24 -13.48
CA ARG A 366 7.07 -7.80 -14.72
C ARG A 366 8.15 -7.78 -15.79
N THR A 367 8.62 -8.95 -16.19
CA THR A 367 9.56 -9.07 -17.29
C THR A 367 8.79 -9.41 -18.58
N PRO A 368 8.86 -8.57 -19.62
CA PRO A 368 8.19 -8.85 -20.88
C PRO A 368 8.90 -10.02 -21.58
N LEU A 369 8.16 -11.10 -21.83
CA LEU A 369 8.65 -12.30 -22.50
C LEU A 369 8.50 -12.21 -24.01
N VAL A 370 7.34 -11.73 -24.45
CA VAL A 370 6.97 -11.64 -25.87
C VAL A 370 6.25 -10.33 -26.10
N ARG A 371 6.63 -9.59 -27.14
CA ARG A 371 5.90 -8.40 -27.62
C ARG A 371 5.48 -8.61 -29.06
N MET A 372 4.19 -8.47 -29.35
CA MET A 372 3.63 -8.57 -30.69
C MET A 372 3.09 -7.22 -31.13
N LYS A 373 3.41 -6.80 -32.36
CA LYS A 373 2.92 -5.56 -32.98
C LYS A 373 2.27 -5.86 -34.33
N SER A 374 1.29 -5.06 -34.74
CA SER A 374 0.76 -5.13 -36.12
C SER A 374 1.87 -4.89 -37.15
N LEU A 375 1.89 -5.66 -38.23
CA LEU A 375 2.95 -5.67 -39.26
C LEU A 375 3.14 -4.31 -39.97
N ASP A 376 2.08 -3.50 -40.04
CA ASP A 376 2.07 -2.24 -40.80
C ASP A 376 1.95 -1.00 -39.91
N THR A 377 1.83 -1.16 -38.60
CA THR A 377 1.76 -0.01 -37.70
C THR A 377 3.17 0.51 -37.55
N GLN A 378 3.55 1.48 -38.39
CA GLN A 378 4.62 2.40 -38.02
C GLN A 378 4.19 3.01 -36.70
N VAL A 379 4.84 2.60 -35.61
CA VAL A 379 4.63 3.14 -34.28
C VAL A 379 4.83 4.64 -34.42
N ILE A 380 3.74 5.38 -34.43
CA ILE A 380 3.79 6.83 -34.29
C ILE A 380 4.21 7.02 -32.84
N SER A 381 5.53 7.04 -32.62
CA SER A 381 6.10 7.39 -31.34
C SER A 381 5.66 8.83 -31.05
N CYS A 382 4.68 8.98 -30.15
CA CYS A 382 4.25 10.30 -29.70
C CYS A 382 5.37 11.06 -28.95
N GLU A 383 6.54 10.45 -28.70
CA GLU A 383 7.65 11.10 -27.98
C GLU A 383 8.40 12.15 -28.83
N ASP A 384 8.40 12.05 -30.16
CA ASP A 384 9.26 12.91 -31.00
C ASP A 384 8.50 13.95 -31.86
N SER A 385 7.18 13.84 -31.99
CA SER A 385 6.39 14.80 -32.77
C SER A 385 5.66 15.79 -31.87
N LYS A 386 5.94 17.10 -32.04
CA LYS A 386 5.19 18.24 -31.46
C LYS A 386 3.75 18.38 -32.00
N ILE A 387 3.09 17.27 -32.32
CA ILE A 387 1.74 17.25 -32.85
C ILE A 387 0.83 16.88 -31.68
N ASP A 388 0.09 17.87 -31.17
CA ASP A 388 -0.80 17.80 -30.00
C ASP A 388 -2.03 16.88 -30.17
N THR A 389 -2.05 16.03 -31.20
CA THR A 389 -3.16 15.12 -31.47
C THR A 389 -2.63 13.71 -31.73
N CYS A 390 -2.28 13.00 -30.65
CA CYS A 390 -2.28 11.54 -30.71
C CYS A 390 -3.75 11.14 -30.88
N GLU A 391 -4.19 10.92 -32.13
CA GLU A 391 -5.47 10.29 -32.40
C GLU A 391 -5.43 8.92 -31.73
N VAL A 392 -6.09 8.83 -30.57
CA VAL A 392 -6.31 7.56 -29.88
C VAL A 392 -7.05 6.69 -30.87
N MET A 393 -6.43 5.58 -31.27
CA MET A 393 -7.05 4.60 -32.15
C MET A 393 -8.19 3.94 -31.37
N ASP A 394 -9.37 4.54 -31.38
CA ASP A 394 -10.55 4.17 -30.57
C ASP A 394 -11.10 2.76 -30.82
N ASN A 395 -10.46 1.94 -31.67
CA ASN A 395 -10.89 0.59 -32.00
C ASN A 395 -9.74 -0.41 -32.09
N LEU A 396 -8.63 -0.15 -31.39
CA LEU A 396 -7.53 -1.10 -31.40
C LEU A 396 -7.87 -2.34 -30.56
N VAL A 397 -7.95 -3.48 -31.22
CA VAL A 397 -8.25 -4.77 -30.60
C VAL A 397 -7.27 -5.83 -31.06
N ALA A 398 -6.91 -6.73 -30.16
CA ALA A 398 -6.17 -7.95 -30.47
C ALA A 398 -7.17 -9.10 -30.61
N GLU A 399 -7.36 -9.63 -31.81
CA GLU A 399 -8.28 -10.73 -32.09
C GLU A 399 -7.50 -12.00 -32.43
N VAL A 400 -7.88 -13.11 -31.81
CA VAL A 400 -7.39 -14.44 -32.18
C VAL A 400 -8.36 -15.04 -33.20
N SER A 401 -7.96 -15.06 -34.46
CA SER A 401 -8.78 -15.63 -35.54
C SER A 401 -9.01 -17.15 -35.38
N ASN A 402 -9.99 -17.68 -36.12
CA ASN A 402 -10.38 -19.10 -36.09
C ASN A 402 -9.25 -20.10 -36.39
N ASN A 403 -8.23 -19.69 -37.14
CA ASN A 403 -7.07 -20.52 -37.45
C ASN A 403 -5.94 -20.40 -36.40
N GLY A 404 -6.18 -19.64 -35.33
CA GLY A 404 -5.22 -19.36 -34.26
C GLY A 404 -4.25 -18.23 -34.56
N THR A 405 -4.43 -17.45 -35.63
CA THR A 405 -3.57 -16.28 -35.89
C THR A 405 -4.02 -15.07 -35.10
N VAL A 406 -3.07 -14.37 -34.48
CA VAL A 406 -3.33 -13.14 -33.74
C VAL A 406 -3.27 -11.95 -34.69
N THR A 407 -4.31 -11.14 -34.70
CA THR A 407 -4.34 -9.86 -35.42
C THR A 407 -4.48 -8.72 -34.41
N ILE A 408 -3.85 -7.59 -34.69
CA ILE A 408 -3.97 -6.36 -33.90
C ILE A 408 -4.43 -5.26 -34.86
N GLY A 409 -5.60 -4.68 -34.61
CA GLY A 409 -6.21 -3.70 -35.52
C GLY A 409 -6.45 -4.28 -36.91
N GLN A 410 -6.99 -5.50 -37.00
CA GLN A 410 -7.27 -6.25 -38.24
C GLN A 410 -6.04 -6.63 -39.07
N LYS A 411 -4.83 -6.41 -38.56
CA LYS A 411 -3.58 -6.75 -39.24
C LYS A 411 -2.83 -7.85 -38.51
N LEU A 412 -2.11 -8.70 -39.25
CA LEU A 412 -1.36 -9.80 -38.66
C LEU A 412 -0.34 -9.28 -37.65
N ALA A 413 -0.35 -9.85 -36.44
CA ALA A 413 0.61 -9.51 -35.40
C ALA A 413 1.95 -10.21 -35.68
N LYS A 414 3.05 -9.47 -35.55
CA LYS A 414 4.42 -9.95 -35.67
C LYS A 414 5.11 -9.86 -34.32
N ILE A 415 5.83 -10.92 -33.94
CA ILE A 415 6.68 -10.91 -32.76
C ILE A 415 7.86 -9.95 -33.02
N THR A 416 7.97 -8.91 -32.20
CA THR A 416 9.04 -7.89 -32.27
C THR A 416 10.11 -8.11 -31.22
N MET A 417 9.78 -8.79 -30.12
CA MET A 417 10.71 -9.14 -29.06
C MET A 417 10.33 -10.52 -28.53
N ALA A 418 11.35 -11.35 -28.35
CA ALA A 418 11.28 -12.69 -27.80
C ALA A 418 12.48 -12.84 -26.86
N ALA A 419 12.24 -13.15 -25.58
CA ALA A 419 13.32 -13.45 -24.65
C ALA A 419 13.98 -14.79 -25.05
N ASN A 420 15.09 -14.71 -25.79
CA ASN A 420 15.69 -15.85 -26.51
C ASN A 420 16.05 -17.06 -25.64
N ASP A 421 16.30 -16.88 -24.34
CA ASP A 421 16.76 -17.96 -23.45
C ASP A 421 15.65 -18.62 -22.62
N ASP A 422 14.48 -17.99 -22.50
CA ASP A 422 13.36 -18.47 -21.64
C ASP A 422 12.21 -19.09 -22.44
N LEU A 423 12.20 -18.94 -23.78
CA LEU A 423 11.12 -19.44 -24.65
C LEU A 423 11.17 -20.95 -24.90
N THR A 424 12.33 -21.58 -24.77
CA THR A 424 12.50 -23.03 -24.85
C THR A 424 12.07 -23.74 -23.57
N ASP A 425 11.87 -22.99 -22.49
CA ASP A 425 11.48 -23.58 -21.23
C ASP A 425 10.01 -23.97 -21.31
N SER A 426 9.75 -25.27 -21.11
CA SER A 426 8.42 -25.91 -21.15
C SER A 426 7.34 -25.24 -20.27
N SER A 427 7.73 -24.26 -19.44
CA SER A 427 6.90 -23.51 -18.50
C SER A 427 5.92 -22.51 -19.16
N LEU A 428 6.20 -22.07 -20.40
CA LEU A 428 5.31 -21.18 -21.17
C LEU A 428 4.16 -21.91 -21.87
N SER A 429 4.29 -23.23 -22.04
CA SER A 429 3.21 -24.05 -22.58
C SER A 429 2.37 -24.59 -21.41
N PRO A 430 1.02 -24.51 -21.46
CA PRO A 430 0.15 -24.18 -22.60
C PRO A 430 -0.46 -22.76 -22.56
N TRP A 431 0.03 -21.83 -21.74
CA TRP A 431 -0.60 -20.52 -21.51
C TRP A 431 0.34 -19.36 -21.84
N PRO A 432 -0.05 -18.36 -22.65
CA PRO A 432 -1.35 -18.21 -23.31
C PRO A 432 -1.42 -18.88 -24.70
N PHE A 433 -0.28 -19.37 -25.21
CA PHE A 433 -0.13 -19.97 -26.54
C PHE A 433 0.69 -21.27 -26.47
N LYS A 434 0.60 -22.10 -27.51
CA LYS A 434 1.64 -23.11 -27.83
C LYS A 434 2.40 -22.62 -29.05
N PHE A 435 3.71 -22.41 -28.92
CA PHE A 435 4.58 -22.06 -30.04
C PHE A 435 4.97 -23.33 -30.81
N HIS A 436 5.01 -23.26 -32.14
CA HIS A 436 5.55 -24.33 -32.98
C HIS A 436 6.97 -23.94 -33.39
N ASP A 437 7.93 -24.84 -33.26
CA ASP A 437 9.36 -24.57 -33.49
C ASP A 437 9.72 -24.24 -34.96
N ASP A 438 8.79 -24.41 -35.91
CA ASP A 438 9.06 -24.25 -37.33
C ASP A 438 8.59 -22.89 -37.85
N THR A 439 9.46 -21.88 -37.68
CA THR A 439 9.59 -20.63 -38.46
C THR A 439 8.32 -19.82 -38.79
N ASN A 440 8.26 -18.61 -38.22
CA ASN A 440 7.56 -17.41 -38.71
C ASN A 440 6.04 -17.33 -38.73
N LEU A 441 5.27 -18.29 -38.22
CA LEU A 441 3.80 -18.12 -38.16
C LEU A 441 3.20 -18.36 -36.77
N THR A 442 2.61 -17.28 -36.26
CA THR A 442 1.75 -17.14 -35.10
C THR A 442 0.51 -18.04 -35.19
N LYS A 443 0.65 -19.36 -35.19
CA LYS A 443 -0.50 -20.28 -35.28
C LYS A 443 -0.75 -20.91 -33.91
N ILE A 444 -1.82 -20.48 -33.25
CA ILE A 444 -2.26 -21.02 -31.96
C ILE A 444 -3.09 -22.27 -32.23
N GLN A 445 -2.63 -23.44 -31.77
CA GLN A 445 -3.45 -24.64 -31.79
C GLN A 445 -4.38 -24.67 -30.58
N GLY A 446 -5.68 -24.56 -30.82
CA GLY A 446 -6.69 -24.78 -29.79
C GLY A 446 -6.65 -26.24 -29.33
N PHE A 447 -6.16 -26.49 -28.12
CA PHE A 447 -6.27 -27.80 -27.49
C PHE A 447 -7.41 -27.72 -26.46
N TYR A 448 -8.47 -28.49 -26.70
CA TYR A 448 -9.46 -28.84 -25.69
C TYR A 448 -8.87 -30.02 -24.92
N ASP A 449 -8.17 -29.83 -23.80
CA ASP A 449 -7.96 -30.98 -22.91
C ASP A 449 -7.51 -30.69 -21.46
N MET A 450 -8.04 -31.54 -20.58
CA MET A 450 -7.83 -31.77 -19.13
C MET A 450 -8.16 -30.69 -18.09
N THR A 451 -7.94 -29.39 -18.32
CA THR A 451 -8.38 -28.39 -17.31
C THR A 451 -9.90 -28.22 -17.29
N ASP A 452 -10.56 -28.48 -18.43
CA ASP A 452 -12.01 -28.54 -18.50
C ASP A 452 -12.57 -29.75 -17.74
N GLU A 453 -11.89 -30.89 -17.59
CA GLU A 453 -12.42 -32.00 -16.78
C GLU A 453 -12.36 -31.71 -15.28
N PHE A 454 -11.25 -31.18 -14.75
CA PHE A 454 -11.15 -30.86 -13.33
C PHE A 454 -12.06 -29.67 -12.96
N MET A 455 -12.14 -28.65 -13.81
CA MET A 455 -13.06 -27.51 -13.61
C MET A 455 -14.51 -27.88 -13.91
N MET A 456 -14.81 -28.80 -14.85
CA MET A 456 -16.14 -29.40 -14.99
C MET A 456 -16.50 -30.20 -13.75
N THR A 457 -15.56 -30.97 -13.19
CA THR A 457 -15.82 -31.74 -11.97
C THR A 457 -16.11 -30.79 -10.79
N LEU A 458 -15.35 -29.70 -10.66
CA LEU A 458 -15.60 -28.69 -9.62
C LEU A 458 -16.92 -27.93 -9.84
N THR A 459 -17.27 -27.60 -11.08
CA THR A 459 -18.54 -26.94 -11.44
C THR A 459 -19.74 -27.89 -11.45
N MET A 460 -19.53 -29.21 -11.57
CA MET A 460 -20.56 -30.26 -11.43
C MET A 460 -20.76 -30.65 -9.96
N LEU A 461 -19.70 -30.62 -9.15
CA LEU A 461 -19.79 -30.89 -7.70
C LEU A 461 -20.28 -29.69 -6.90
N ALA A 462 -20.07 -28.46 -7.37
CA ALA A 462 -20.61 -27.26 -6.74
C ALA A 462 -22.15 -27.29 -6.57
N PRO A 463 -22.98 -27.63 -7.59
CA PRO A 463 -24.42 -27.75 -7.45
C PRO A 463 -24.83 -28.98 -6.61
N ILE A 464 -24.04 -30.05 -6.57
CA ILE A 464 -24.29 -31.21 -5.70
C ILE A 464 -24.05 -30.84 -4.22
N GLY A 465 -22.93 -30.19 -3.92
CA GLY A 465 -22.64 -29.63 -2.60
C GLY A 465 -23.69 -28.60 -2.18
N PHE A 466 -24.15 -27.77 -3.12
CA PHE A 466 -25.25 -26.81 -2.93
C PHE A 466 -26.58 -27.51 -2.62
N MET A 467 -26.95 -28.57 -3.34
CA MET A 467 -28.16 -29.35 -3.06
C MET A 467 -28.09 -30.03 -1.69
N LEU A 468 -26.92 -30.55 -1.30
CA LEU A 468 -26.72 -31.13 0.03
C LEU A 468 -26.86 -30.09 1.13
N LEU A 469 -26.27 -28.90 0.95
CA LEU A 469 -26.39 -27.79 1.89
C LEU A 469 -27.83 -27.29 2.00
N LEU A 470 -28.54 -27.19 0.87
CA LEU A 470 -29.95 -26.81 0.80
C LEU A 470 -30.83 -27.84 1.53
N LEU A 471 -30.58 -29.13 1.34
CA LEU A 471 -31.28 -30.20 2.04
C LEU A 471 -31.02 -30.18 3.55
N ILE A 472 -29.77 -29.91 3.97
CA ILE A 472 -29.41 -29.73 5.38
C ILE A 472 -30.16 -28.52 5.97
N LEU A 473 -30.20 -27.39 5.26
CA LEU A 473 -30.93 -26.19 5.65
C LEU A 473 -32.45 -26.45 5.75
N ILE A 474 -33.05 -27.13 4.77
CA ILE A 474 -34.47 -27.51 4.82
C ILE A 474 -34.76 -28.42 6.02
N LYS A 475 -33.85 -29.34 6.34
CA LYS A 475 -33.97 -30.23 7.51
C LYS A 475 -33.85 -29.47 8.83
N LEU A 476 -32.97 -28.47 8.90
CA LEU A 476 -32.80 -27.58 10.06
C LEU A 476 -33.92 -26.55 10.23
N ILE A 477 -34.67 -26.25 9.16
CA ILE A 477 -35.85 -25.37 9.23
C ILE A 477 -37.11 -26.17 9.64
N LYS A 478 -37.17 -27.46 9.30
CA LYS A 478 -38.32 -28.33 9.59
C LYS A 478 -38.26 -29.06 10.93
N GLY A 479 -37.08 -29.17 11.56
CA GLY A 479 -36.91 -29.70 12.91
C GLY A 479 -36.63 -28.59 13.88
#